data_AF-A0A1J1JK42-F1
#
_entry.id   AF-A0A1J1JK42-F1
#
_cell.length_a   1.000
_cell.length_b   1.000
_cell.length_c   1.000
_cell.angle_alpha   90.00
_cell.angle_beta   90.00
_cell.angle_gamma   90.00
#
_symmetry.space_group_name_H-M   'P 1'
#
loop_
_entity.id
_entity.type
_entity.pdbx_description
1 polymer ?
#
loop_
_entity_poly.entity_id
_entity_poly.type
_entity_poly.pdbx_seq_one_letter_code
_entity_poly.pdbx_strand_id
1 'polypeptide(L)'
;MSNYGCQQVLIKAEKNLSAILEFVCGESAKLSNCGTYYARQLYFKTGKIPSKFDLHKLFKSNNHFQALYSHVAQQCLPTVAESFKSYLGVGKRGVKKGAIEQRSRTFKGFAKIGLLLFTFPRPQF
;
A
#
# COMPACT_ATOMS: atom_id res chain seq x y z
N MET A 1 14.30 -13.66 30.36
CA MET A 1 13.48 -13.25 29.18
C MET A 1 14.45 -12.88 28.07
N SER A 2 14.53 -13.70 27.02
CA SER A 2 15.43 -13.45 25.89
C SER A 2 14.96 -12.18 25.16
N ASN A 3 15.84 -11.18 25.09
CA ASN A 3 15.58 -9.93 24.41
C ASN A 3 15.63 -10.23 22.91
N TYR A 4 14.47 -10.34 22.25
CA TYR A 4 14.39 -10.43 20.79
C TYR A 4 14.79 -9.06 20.20
N GLY A 5 16.07 -8.73 20.28
CA GLY A 5 16.68 -7.62 19.58
C GLY A 5 16.68 -7.96 18.10
N CYS A 6 15.55 -7.75 17.42
CA CYS A 6 15.54 -7.74 15.97
C CYS A 6 16.54 -6.67 15.53
N GLN A 7 17.69 -7.11 15.02
CA GLN A 7 18.66 -6.21 14.42
C GLN A 7 17.95 -5.50 13.28
N GLN A 8 17.76 -4.19 13.42
CA GLN A 8 17.29 -3.37 12.32
C GLN A 8 18.36 -3.50 11.24
N VAL A 9 18.05 -4.19 10.14
CA VAL A 9 18.89 -4.23 8.96
C VAL A 9 18.83 -2.82 8.36
N LEU A 10 19.62 -1.91 8.92
CA LEU A 10 19.80 -0.57 8.41
C LEU A 10 20.62 -0.73 7.14
N ILE A 11 19.95 -0.57 5.99
CA ILE A 11 20.63 -0.58 4.69
C ILE A 11 21.59 0.61 4.69
N LYS A 12 22.89 0.35 4.85
CA LYS A 12 23.95 1.34 4.61
C LYS A 12 24.07 1.50 3.10
N ALA A 13 23.13 2.23 2.51
CA ALA A 13 23.09 2.48 1.09
C ALA A 13 24.10 3.56 0.70
N GLU A 14 24.75 3.39 -0.45
CA GLU A 14 25.45 4.50 -1.09
C GLU A 14 24.47 5.61 -1.48
N LYS A 15 24.96 6.86 -1.59
CA LYS A 15 24.12 8.04 -1.88
C LYS A 15 23.23 7.86 -3.12
N ASN A 16 23.77 7.23 -4.17
CA ASN A 16 23.03 6.96 -5.40
C ASN A 16 21.91 5.93 -5.17
N LEU A 17 22.21 4.85 -4.45
CA LEU A 17 21.22 3.82 -4.11
C LEU A 17 20.10 4.38 -3.22
N SER A 18 20.45 5.22 -2.25
CA SER A 18 19.43 5.87 -1.40
C SER A 18 18.50 6.78 -2.21
N ALA A 19 19.03 7.54 -3.17
CA ALA A 19 18.21 8.41 -4.02
C ALA A 19 17.23 7.62 -4.89
N ILE A 20 17.67 6.49 -5.45
CA ILE A 20 16.81 5.59 -6.23
C ILE A 20 15.70 5.00 -5.35
N LEU A 21 16.06 4.52 -4.15
CA LEU A 21 15.09 3.95 -3.21
C LEU A 21 14.04 4.98 -2.78
N GLU A 22 14.47 6.22 -2.52
CA GLU A 22 13.57 7.31 -2.14
C GLU A 22 12.62 7.67 -3.28
N PHE A 23 13.12 7.71 -4.52
CA PHE A 23 12.27 7.90 -5.70
C PHE A 23 11.22 6.80 -5.85
N VAL A 24 11.62 5.52 -5.84
CA VAL A 24 10.70 4.39 -6.04
C VAL A 24 9.66 4.32 -4.91
N CYS A 25 10.08 4.46 -3.66
CA CYS A 25 9.18 4.51 -2.52
C CYS A 25 8.21 5.70 -2.60
N GLY A 26 8.68 6.86 -3.06
CA GLY A 26 7.88 8.06 -3.23
C GLY A 26 6.81 7.90 -4.32
N GLU A 27 7.18 7.36 -5.47
CA GLU A 27 6.25 7.06 -6.56
C GLU A 27 5.22 5.98 -6.15
N SER A 28 5.64 4.96 -5.41
CA SER A 28 4.75 3.95 -4.84
C SER A 28 3.72 4.54 -3.87
N ALA A 29 4.14 5.49 -3.02
CA ALA A 29 3.24 6.20 -2.12
C ALA A 29 2.23 7.08 -2.87
N LYS A 30 2.67 7.80 -3.90
CA LYS A 30 1.79 8.61 -4.76
C LYS A 30 0.75 7.72 -5.47
N LEU A 31 1.19 6.61 -6.07
CA LEU A 31 0.29 5.65 -6.72
C LEU A 31 -0.75 5.09 -5.73
N SER A 32 -0.33 4.76 -4.51
CA SER A 32 -1.21 4.26 -3.45
C SER A 32 -2.23 5.31 -2.99
N ASN A 33 -1.83 6.58 -2.91
CA ASN A 33 -2.72 7.70 -2.62
C ASN A 33 -3.77 7.87 -3.72
N CYS A 34 -3.36 7.83 -5.00
CA CYS A 34 -4.28 7.90 -6.13
C CYS A 34 -5.30 6.74 -6.10
N GLY A 35 -4.84 5.51 -5.88
CA GLY A 35 -5.71 4.33 -5.76
C GLY A 35 -6.70 4.45 -4.60
N THR A 36 -6.24 4.92 -3.45
CA THR A 36 -7.08 5.11 -2.26
C THR A 36 -8.14 6.18 -2.47
N TYR A 37 -7.76 7.30 -3.08
CA TYR A 37 -8.68 8.40 -3.39
C TYR A 37 -9.78 7.92 -4.34
N TYR A 38 -9.40 7.24 -5.42
CA TYR A 38 -10.36 6.68 -6.37
C TYR A 38 -11.31 5.66 -5.71
N ALA A 39 -10.77 4.75 -4.90
CA ALA A 39 -11.58 3.75 -4.18
C ALA A 39 -12.61 4.39 -3.25
N ARG A 40 -12.23 5.45 -2.53
CA ARG A 40 -13.16 6.23 -1.69
C ARG A 40 -14.23 6.93 -2.52
N GLN A 41 -13.83 7.60 -3.60
CA GLN A 41 -14.77 8.29 -4.48
C GLN A 41 -15.80 7.32 -5.07
N LEU A 42 -15.36 6.16 -5.55
CA LEU A 42 -16.24 5.13 -6.10
C LEU A 42 -17.18 4.57 -5.01
N TYR A 43 -16.66 4.32 -3.81
CA TYR A 43 -17.45 3.85 -2.68
C TYR A 43 -18.53 4.85 -2.26
N PHE A 44 -18.20 6.13 -2.14
CA PHE A 44 -19.19 7.15 -1.76
C PHE A 44 -20.24 7.38 -2.83
N LYS A 45 -19.88 7.26 -4.12
CA LYS A 45 -20.82 7.47 -5.24
C LYS A 45 -21.73 6.26 -5.51
N THR A 46 -21.21 5.04 -5.37
CA THR A 46 -21.90 3.82 -5.83
C THR A 46 -22.16 2.80 -4.73
N GLY A 47 -21.54 2.96 -3.55
CA GLY A 47 -21.54 1.97 -2.48
C GLY A 47 -20.69 0.73 -2.76
N LYS A 48 -20.07 0.63 -3.94
CA LYS A 48 -19.28 -0.54 -4.37
C LYS A 48 -17.80 -0.37 -4.04
N ILE A 49 -17.11 -1.50 -3.90
CA ILE A 49 -15.66 -1.55 -3.69
C ILE A 49 -15.03 -1.89 -5.04
N PRO A 50 -14.00 -1.16 -5.50
CA PRO A 50 -13.32 -1.50 -6.74
C PRO A 50 -12.62 -2.86 -6.64
N SER A 51 -12.69 -3.67 -7.71
CA SER A 51 -11.93 -4.91 -7.79
C SER A 51 -10.44 -4.62 -7.97
N LYS A 52 -9.59 -5.59 -7.59
CA LYS A 52 -8.13 -5.51 -7.80
C LYS A 52 -7.80 -5.24 -9.28
N PHE A 53 -8.48 -5.95 -10.18
CA PHE A 53 -8.28 -5.83 -11.63
C PHE A 53 -8.76 -4.49 -12.20
N ASP A 54 -9.85 -3.93 -11.66
CA ASP A 54 -10.39 -2.66 -12.12
C ASP A 54 -9.40 -1.52 -11.86
N LEU A 55 -8.79 -1.52 -10.67
CA LEU A 55 -7.74 -0.56 -10.32
C LEU A 55 -6.55 -0.66 -11.28
N HIS A 56 -6.10 -1.86 -11.64
CA HIS A 56 -5.02 -2.02 -12.62
C HIS A 56 -5.36 -1.43 -13.98
N LYS A 57 -6.57 -1.71 -14.49
CA LYS A 57 -7.00 -1.23 -15.80
C LYS A 57 -7.08 0.30 -15.85
N LEU A 58 -7.55 0.91 -14.76
CA LEU A 58 -7.70 2.37 -14.65
C LEU A 58 -6.36 3.09 -14.47
N PHE A 59 -5.46 2.54 -13.67
CA PHE A 59 -4.18 3.19 -13.35
C PHE A 59 -3.05 2.88 -14.35
N LYS A 60 -3.28 2.03 -15.36
CA LYS A 60 -2.28 1.70 -16.38
C LYS A 60 -1.73 2.93 -17.14
N SER A 61 -2.56 3.95 -17.33
CA SER A 61 -2.17 5.20 -18.01
C SER A 61 -1.59 6.26 -17.06
N ASN A 62 -1.54 6.00 -15.75
CA ASN A 62 -1.04 6.97 -14.78
C ASN A 62 0.50 7.05 -14.83
N ASN A 63 1.04 8.27 -14.83
CA ASN A 63 2.48 8.52 -14.84
C ASN A 63 3.20 7.81 -13.68
N HIS A 64 2.59 7.77 -12.48
CA HIS A 64 3.16 7.07 -11.31
C HIS A 64 3.19 5.55 -11.48
N PHE A 65 2.26 5.00 -12.26
CA PHE A 65 2.23 3.57 -12.57
C PHE A 65 3.32 3.22 -13.59
N GLN A 66 3.56 4.10 -14.57
CA GLN A 66 4.59 3.92 -15.59
C GLN A 66 6.02 4.18 -15.07
N ALA A 67 6.16 5.04 -14.06
CA ALA A 67 7.44 5.31 -13.40
C ALA A 67 7.96 4.11 -12.58
N LEU A 68 7.07 3.21 -12.19
CA LEU A 68 7.41 2.00 -11.43
C LEU A 68 7.59 0.80 -12.37
N TYR A 69 8.42 -0.15 -11.95
CA TYR A 69 8.47 -1.45 -12.60
C TYR A 69 7.07 -2.11 -12.57
N SER A 70 6.67 -2.71 -13.70
CA SER A 70 5.32 -3.23 -13.93
C SER A 70 4.83 -4.13 -12.80
N HIS A 71 5.68 -5.02 -12.31
CA HIS A 71 5.33 -5.94 -11.22
C HIS A 71 5.15 -5.22 -9.87
N VAL A 72 5.95 -4.20 -9.60
CA VAL A 72 5.85 -3.41 -8.36
C VAL A 72 4.55 -2.61 -8.36
N ALA A 73 4.24 -1.94 -9.47
CA ALA A 73 3.00 -1.23 -9.65
C ALA A 73 1.79 -2.17 -9.55
N GLN A 74 1.93 -3.39 -10.09
CA GLN A 74 0.94 -4.46 -9.98
C GLN A 74 0.74 -4.95 -8.54
N GLN A 75 1.75 -4.89 -7.67
CA GLN A 75 1.60 -5.28 -6.26
C GLN A 75 1.00 -4.17 -5.40
N CYS A 76 1.29 -2.90 -5.71
CA CYS A 76 0.82 -1.75 -4.92
C CYS A 76 -0.72 -1.60 -4.93
N LEU A 77 -1.36 -1.71 -6.11
CA LEU A 77 -2.80 -1.49 -6.25
C LEU A 77 -3.68 -2.56 -5.56
N PRO A 78 -3.36 -3.86 -5.62
CA PRO A 78 -4.04 -4.91 -4.85
C PRO A 78 -3.92 -4.69 -3.35
N THR A 79 -2.76 -4.27 -2.85
CA THR A 79 -2.57 -3.96 -1.43
C THR A 79 -3.52 -2.84 -0.99
N VAL A 80 -3.73 -1.82 -1.82
CA VAL A 80 -4.74 -0.77 -1.56
C VAL A 80 -6.15 -1.36 -1.53
N ALA A 81 -6.52 -2.19 -2.50
CA ALA A 81 -7.84 -2.83 -2.56
C ALA A 81 -8.11 -3.74 -1.34
N GLU A 82 -7.12 -4.54 -0.94
CA GLU A 82 -7.19 -5.40 0.25
C GLU A 82 -7.30 -4.59 1.53
N SER A 83 -6.51 -3.53 1.67
CA SER A 83 -6.57 -2.61 2.80
C SER A 83 -7.95 -1.97 2.92
N PHE A 84 -8.55 -1.59 1.80
CA PHE A 84 -9.90 -1.00 1.77
C PHE A 84 -10.98 -2.02 2.13
N LYS A 85 -10.89 -3.25 1.60
CA LYS A 85 -11.78 -4.36 1.98
C LYS A 85 -11.68 -4.70 3.46
N SER A 86 -10.47 -4.70 4.01
CA SER A 86 -10.20 -4.90 5.44
C SER A 86 -10.84 -3.80 6.27
N TYR A 87 -10.62 -2.53 5.91
CA TYR A 87 -11.20 -1.37 6.60
C TYR A 87 -12.73 -1.44 6.68
N LEU A 88 -13.39 -1.72 5.55
CA LEU A 88 -14.85 -1.88 5.53
C LEU A 88 -15.31 -3.13 6.29
N GLY A 89 -14.51 -4.20 6.26
CA GLY A 89 -14.75 -5.42 7.02
C GLY A 89 -14.74 -5.16 8.53
N VAL A 90 -13.77 -4.41 9.03
CA VAL A 90 -13.65 -4.02 10.45
C VAL A 90 -14.76 -3.02 10.81
N GLY A 91 -15.01 -2.02 9.98
CA GLY A 91 -16.10 -1.04 10.22
C GLY A 91 -17.47 -1.69 10.32
N LYS A 92 -17.80 -2.64 9.43
CA LYS A 92 -19.09 -3.34 9.41
C LYS A 92 -19.22 -4.40 10.51
N ARG A 93 -18.16 -5.16 10.81
CA ARG A 93 -18.20 -6.27 11.79
C ARG A 93 -17.87 -5.84 13.21
N GLY A 94 -16.94 -4.90 13.40
CA GLY A 94 -16.47 -4.48 14.72
C GLY A 94 -17.39 -3.51 15.42
N VAL A 95 -17.84 -2.46 14.73
CA VAL A 95 -18.64 -1.39 15.34
C VAL A 95 -20.07 -1.87 15.66
N LYS A 96 -20.66 -2.70 14.80
CA LYS A 96 -22.05 -3.16 14.96
C LYS A 96 -22.24 -4.33 15.94
N LYS A 97 -21.22 -5.17 16.13
CA LYS A 97 -21.32 -6.35 17.01
C LYS A 97 -20.59 -6.20 18.34
N GLY A 98 -19.91 -5.07 18.59
CA GLY A 98 -19.03 -4.91 19.76
C GLY A 98 -17.88 -5.93 19.83
N ALA A 99 -17.63 -6.68 18.75
CA ALA A 99 -16.79 -7.87 18.75
C ALA A 99 -15.28 -7.57 18.62
N ILE A 100 -14.90 -6.30 18.51
CA ILE A 100 -13.51 -5.91 18.29
C ILE A 100 -13.16 -4.78 19.26
N GLU A 101 -12.38 -5.10 20.29
CA GLU A 101 -11.84 -4.11 21.26
C GLU A 101 -10.80 -3.19 20.61
N GLN A 102 -10.07 -3.72 19.61
CA GLN A 102 -9.10 -2.93 18.85
C GLN A 102 -9.78 -2.21 17.69
N ARG A 103 -10.01 -0.90 17.85
CA ARG A 103 -10.24 0.01 16.71
C ARG A 103 -9.13 -0.23 15.69
N SER A 104 -9.49 -0.40 14.40
CA SER A 104 -8.49 -0.51 13.33
C SER A 104 -7.48 0.61 13.52
N ARG A 105 -6.25 0.28 13.91
CA ARG A 105 -5.19 1.29 14.00
C ARG A 105 -5.11 1.91 12.61
N THR A 106 -5.19 3.24 12.53
CA THR A 106 -4.69 3.95 11.35
C THR A 106 -3.37 3.30 11.01
N PHE A 107 -3.21 2.81 9.78
CA PHE A 107 -2.01 2.11 9.32
C PHE A 107 -0.77 2.87 9.83
N LYS A 108 -0.18 2.40 10.93
CA LYS A 108 0.90 3.07 11.68
C LYS A 108 2.07 2.11 11.65
N GLY A 109 3.10 2.53 10.94
CA GLY A 109 4.16 1.66 10.42
C GLY A 109 3.71 1.19 9.04
N PHE A 110 4.32 1.60 7.92
CA PHE A 110 5.74 1.75 7.69
C PHE A 110 6.05 2.94 6.79
N ALA A 111 7.26 3.46 7.02
CA ALA A 111 7.96 4.54 6.34
C ALA A 111 7.57 5.97 6.77
N LYS A 112 8.59 6.83 6.77
CA LYS A 112 8.47 8.29 6.91
C LYS A 112 7.36 8.77 5.96
N ILE A 113 6.60 9.79 6.38
CA ILE A 113 5.52 10.42 5.60
C ILE A 113 5.95 10.52 4.13
N GLY A 114 5.31 9.73 3.25
CA GLY A 114 5.56 9.78 1.79
C GLY A 114 6.33 8.61 1.17
N LEU A 115 6.75 7.59 1.93
CA LEU A 115 7.37 6.37 1.38
C LEU A 115 6.44 5.17 1.59
N LEU A 116 6.31 4.27 0.61
CA LEU A 116 5.55 3.03 0.75
C LEU A 116 6.48 1.83 0.53
N LEU A 117 6.34 0.81 1.38
CA LEU A 117 7.08 -0.44 1.23
C LEU A 117 6.69 -1.12 -0.07
N PHE A 118 7.67 -1.38 -0.93
CA PHE A 118 7.50 -2.17 -2.15
C PHE A 118 8.35 -3.45 -2.07
N THR A 119 7.89 -4.52 -2.72
CA THR A 119 8.64 -5.77 -2.83
C THR A 119 8.98 -6.01 -4.30
N PHE A 120 10.25 -6.27 -4.59
CA PHE A 120 10.62 -6.84 -5.88
C PHE A 120 10.52 -8.37 -5.77
N PRO A 121 9.76 -9.05 -6.64
CA PRO A 121 9.80 -10.50 -6.72
C PRO A 121 11.21 -10.94 -7.14
N ARG A 122 11.65 -12.11 -6.67
CA ARG A 122 12.88 -12.70 -7.20
C ARG A 122 12.67 -12.99 -8.69
N PRO A 123 13.60 -12.58 -9.57
CA PRO A 123 13.51 -12.96 -10.97
C PRO A 123 13.66 -14.49 -11.07
N GLN A 124 12.72 -15.15 -11.76
CA GLN A 124 12.86 -16.54 -12.17
C GLN A 124 13.88 -16.60 -13.33
N PHE A 125 15.16 -16.70 -12.98
CA PHE A 125 16.21 -17.17 -13.88
C PHE A 125 16.79 -18.46 -13.31
#